data_AF-A0A417YW59-F1
#
_entry.id   AF-A0A417YW59-F1
#
_cell.length_a   1.000
_cell.length_b   1.000
_cell.length_c   1.000
_cell.angle_alpha   90.00
_cell.angle_beta   90.00
_cell.angle_gamma   90.00
#
_symmetry.space_group_name_H-M   'P 1'
#
loop_
_entity.id
_entity.type
_entity.pdbx_description
1 polymer ?
#
loop_
_entity_poly.entity_id
_entity_poly.type
_entity_poly.pdbx_seq_one_letter_code
_entity_poly.pdbx_strand_id
1 'polypeptide(L)'
;MSINFYEIHLQTDNVNEVQKYLAYWLNGLYREKPEIKSNQQAEIDFFQKEYPSCFAVGSLHKNWVTIRHDSYEQQVSLANKLSQVFSATAIQAMGQSTVDTYYLSVHQNGKIVRKFYSGEDVEKPEQEGKPFSFEQPFPDSEDYQYDYEDMQSFCKNFGIDLLTDAFEHQNIWTLINIKEKPIPEQRSFSEKIKSFFGRADRQ
;
A
#
# COMPACT_ATOMS: atom_id res chain seq x y z
N MET A 1 8.70 -5.54 18.77
CA MET A 1 7.57 -4.84 18.14
C MET A 1 7.51 -5.32 16.71
N SER A 2 6.36 -5.76 16.20
CA SER A 2 6.26 -6.16 14.79
C SER A 2 6.09 -4.89 13.96
N ILE A 3 6.88 -4.74 12.91
CA ILE A 3 6.85 -3.59 12.01
C ILE A 3 6.15 -4.03 10.73
N ASN A 4 5.06 -3.34 10.39
CA ASN A 4 4.23 -3.61 9.23
C ASN A 4 3.77 -2.30 8.60
N PHE A 5 4.33 -1.94 7.44
CA PHE A 5 3.92 -0.74 6.71
C PHE A 5 3.94 -0.95 5.21
N TYR A 6 3.03 -0.23 4.55
CA TYR A 6 2.72 -0.29 3.12
C TYR A 6 2.40 1.11 2.69
N GLU A 7 3.43 1.85 2.28
CA GLU A 7 3.33 3.28 2.05
C GLU A 7 3.83 3.63 0.65
N ILE A 8 3.11 4.53 -0.01
CA ILE A 8 3.60 5.27 -1.15
C ILE A 8 3.60 6.74 -0.76
N HIS A 9 4.77 7.37 -0.80
CA HIS A 9 4.93 8.80 -0.63
C HIS A 9 5.08 9.44 -2.00
N LEU A 10 4.20 10.39 -2.34
CA LEU A 10 4.24 11.12 -3.59
C LEU A 10 4.64 12.58 -3.33
N GLN A 11 5.67 13.07 -4.02
CA GLN A 11 6.21 14.42 -3.84
C GLN A 11 5.28 15.47 -4.46
N THR A 12 4.22 15.83 -3.75
CA THR A 12 3.25 16.85 -4.14
C THR A 12 2.56 17.42 -2.89
N ASP A 13 2.05 18.64 -3.00
CA ASP A 13 1.16 19.28 -2.01
C ASP A 13 -0.33 19.11 -2.37
N ASN A 14 -0.64 18.55 -3.55
CA ASN A 14 -1.99 18.47 -4.07
C ASN A 14 -2.72 17.19 -3.66
N VAL A 15 -3.00 17.05 -2.37
CA VAL A 15 -3.68 15.88 -1.80
C VAL A 15 -5.04 15.58 -2.44
N ASN A 16 -5.79 16.60 -2.85
CA ASN A 16 -7.11 16.44 -3.44
C ASN A 16 -7.05 15.78 -4.82
N GLU A 17 -6.08 16.14 -5.66
CA GLU A 17 -5.91 15.49 -6.97
C GLU A 17 -5.40 14.04 -6.81
N VAL A 18 -4.54 13.78 -5.82
CA VAL A 18 -4.12 12.41 -5.48
C VAL A 18 -5.31 11.56 -5.06
N GLN A 19 -6.18 12.08 -4.18
CA GLN A 19 -7.40 11.37 -3.77
C GLN A 19 -8.32 11.06 -4.95
N LYS A 20 -8.55 12.03 -5.86
CA LYS A 20 -9.35 11.81 -7.08
C LYS A 20 -8.74 10.74 -7.98
N TYR A 21 -7.42 10.77 -8.15
CA TYR A 21 -6.71 9.79 -8.96
C TYR A 21 -6.85 8.37 -8.38
N LEU A 22 -6.63 8.22 -7.07
CA LEU A 22 -6.76 6.93 -6.39
C LEU A 22 -8.20 6.39 -6.44
N ALA A 23 -9.20 7.26 -6.28
CA ALA A 23 -10.60 6.88 -6.45
C ALA A 23 -10.92 6.44 -7.90
N TYR A 24 -10.38 7.15 -8.90
CA TYR A 24 -10.50 6.74 -10.30
C TYR A 24 -9.83 5.38 -10.55
N TRP A 25 -8.65 5.16 -9.99
CA TRP A 25 -7.90 3.91 -10.13
C TRP A 25 -8.65 2.72 -9.51
N LEU A 26 -9.17 2.87 -8.28
CA LEU A 26 -10.01 1.83 -7.64
C LEU A 26 -11.26 1.53 -8.46
N ASN A 27 -11.95 2.56 -8.95
CA ASN A 27 -13.11 2.35 -9.82
C ASN A 27 -12.74 1.58 -11.09
N GLY A 28 -11.57 1.86 -11.68
CA GLY A 28 -11.06 1.12 -12.83
C GLY A 28 -10.85 -0.37 -12.56
N LEU A 29 -10.35 -0.71 -11.37
CA LEU A 29 -10.12 -2.10 -10.96
C LEU A 29 -11.42 -2.85 -10.63
N TYR A 30 -12.26 -2.26 -9.79
CA TYR A 30 -13.42 -2.95 -9.23
C TYR A 30 -14.72 -2.68 -10.00
N ARG A 31 -14.73 -1.69 -10.90
CA ARG A 31 -15.93 -1.20 -11.60
C ARG A 31 -17.03 -0.73 -10.63
N GLU A 32 -16.60 -0.23 -9.48
CA GLU A 32 -17.47 0.28 -8.42
C GLU A 32 -17.00 1.66 -7.98
N LYS A 33 -17.97 2.55 -7.71
CA LYS A 33 -17.67 3.89 -7.22
C LYS A 33 -17.15 3.81 -5.79
N PRO A 34 -15.91 4.27 -5.50
CA PRO A 34 -15.39 4.27 -4.14
C PRO A 34 -16.15 5.26 -3.26
N GLU A 35 -16.27 4.90 -2.00
CA GLU A 35 -16.68 5.79 -0.92
C GLU A 35 -15.47 6.57 -0.42
N ILE A 36 -15.64 7.86 -0.13
CA ILE A 36 -14.58 8.73 0.39
C ILE A 36 -15.04 9.27 1.74
N LYS A 37 -14.24 9.04 2.78
CA LYS A 37 -14.51 9.50 4.15
C LYS A 37 -13.32 10.31 4.64
N SER A 38 -13.52 11.59 4.88
CA SER A 38 -12.48 12.48 5.40
C SER A 38 -12.46 12.48 6.92
N ASN A 39 -11.35 12.93 7.50
CA ASN A 39 -11.15 13.09 8.93
C ASN A 39 -11.33 11.80 9.74
N GLN A 40 -10.79 10.70 9.24
CA GLN A 40 -10.87 9.40 9.88
C GLN A 40 -9.58 9.10 10.65
N GLN A 41 -9.72 8.46 11.81
CA GLN A 41 -8.63 7.71 12.42
C GLN A 41 -8.57 6.37 11.67
N ALA A 42 -7.41 6.01 11.13
CA ALA A 42 -7.29 4.88 10.21
C ALA A 42 -7.25 3.55 10.96
N GLU A 43 -8.41 2.94 11.21
CA GLU A 43 -8.54 1.49 11.37
C GLU A 43 -8.65 0.87 9.97
N ILE A 44 -7.54 0.81 9.24
CA ILE A 44 -7.46 -0.04 8.05
C ILE A 44 -6.90 -1.39 8.50
N ASP A 45 -7.67 -2.45 8.26
CA ASP A 45 -7.13 -3.80 8.34
C ASP A 45 -6.24 -4.03 7.12
N PHE A 46 -4.93 -3.90 7.32
CA PHE A 46 -3.93 -4.06 6.27
C PHE A 46 -3.78 -5.55 5.91
N PHE A 47 -3.19 -5.87 4.76
CA PHE A 47 -2.87 -7.25 4.31
C PHE A 47 -4.03 -8.15 3.88
N GLN A 48 -5.16 -7.58 3.47
CA GLN A 48 -6.35 -8.40 3.22
C GLN A 48 -6.38 -8.98 1.80
N LYS A 49 -5.76 -8.31 0.82
CA LYS A 49 -6.01 -8.55 -0.61
C LYS A 49 -4.75 -8.38 -1.47
N GLU A 50 -4.72 -9.05 -2.63
CA GLU A 50 -3.64 -8.88 -3.63
C GLU A 50 -3.65 -7.46 -4.20
N TYR A 51 -4.84 -6.94 -4.52
CA TYR A 51 -5.02 -5.57 -4.99
C TYR A 51 -5.64 -4.70 -3.88
N PRO A 52 -5.24 -3.43 -3.76
CA PRO A 52 -5.80 -2.51 -2.78
C PRO A 52 -7.29 -2.34 -3.00
N SER A 53 -8.09 -2.47 -1.94
CA SER A 53 -9.51 -2.10 -1.92
C SER A 53 -9.77 -0.87 -1.05
N CYS A 54 -8.77 -0.46 -0.27
CA CYS A 54 -8.80 0.70 0.60
C CYS A 54 -7.48 1.47 0.52
N PHE A 55 -7.58 2.80 0.46
CA PHE A 55 -6.47 3.71 0.67
C PHE A 55 -6.73 4.63 1.86
N ALA A 56 -5.70 4.87 2.68
CA ALA A 56 -5.64 6.03 3.58
C ALA A 56 -4.68 7.06 2.98
N VAL A 57 -5.15 8.30 2.81
CA VAL A 57 -4.39 9.38 2.15
C VAL A 57 -4.27 10.56 3.09
N GLY A 58 -3.06 11.08 3.28
CA GLY A 58 -2.77 12.21 4.17
C GLY A 58 -1.50 12.96 3.77
N SER A 59 -1.35 14.19 4.26
CA SER A 59 -0.17 15.03 4.03
C SER A 59 0.62 15.17 5.32
N LEU A 60 1.32 14.10 5.69
CA LEU A 60 2.06 14.01 6.95
C LEU A 60 3.39 14.75 6.90
N HIS A 61 4.03 14.74 5.73
CA HIS A 61 5.35 15.31 5.51
C HIS A 61 5.24 16.49 4.55
N LYS A 62 6.07 17.51 4.76
CA LYS A 62 6.04 18.73 3.94
C LYS A 62 6.33 18.39 2.48
N ASN A 63 5.46 18.84 1.57
CA ASN A 63 5.52 18.59 0.13
C ASN A 63 5.37 17.10 -0.26
N TRP A 64 4.80 16.28 0.62
CA TRP A 64 4.53 14.87 0.36
C TRP A 64 3.09 14.52 0.71
N VAL A 65 2.49 13.70 -0.14
CA VAL A 65 1.26 12.97 0.16
C VAL A 65 1.63 11.53 0.46
N THR A 66 1.30 11.07 1.67
CA THR A 66 1.44 9.69 2.10
C THR A 66 0.16 8.92 1.77
N ILE A 67 0.33 7.76 1.14
CA ILE A 67 -0.74 6.86 0.74
C ILE A 67 -0.45 5.51 1.38
N ARG A 68 -1.34 5.04 2.25
CA ARG A 68 -1.32 3.68 2.77
C ARG A 68 -2.37 2.82 2.07
N HIS A 69 -2.11 1.52 1.95
CA HIS A 69 -3.02 0.60 1.27
C HIS A 69 -3.13 -0.76 1.95
N ASP A 70 -4.29 -1.40 1.82
CA ASP A 70 -4.63 -2.70 2.42
C ASP A 70 -4.09 -3.93 1.65
N SER A 71 -3.39 -3.73 0.54
CA SER A 71 -2.79 -4.83 -0.22
C SER A 71 -1.53 -5.41 0.44
N TYR A 72 -1.37 -6.73 0.38
CA TYR A 72 -0.13 -7.42 0.77
C TYR A 72 0.96 -7.38 -0.33
N GLU A 73 0.60 -7.01 -1.56
CA GLU A 73 1.52 -6.93 -2.70
C GLU A 73 2.13 -5.54 -2.86
N GLN A 74 3.32 -5.52 -3.44
CA GLN A 74 4.00 -4.30 -3.86
C GLN A 74 3.23 -3.60 -4.99
N GLN A 75 2.82 -2.35 -4.79
CA GLN A 75 2.01 -1.61 -5.76
C GLN A 75 2.87 -0.83 -6.78
N VAL A 76 3.87 -1.49 -7.37
CA VAL A 76 4.87 -0.90 -8.28
C VAL A 76 4.22 -0.18 -9.47
N SER A 77 3.18 -0.79 -10.05
CA SER A 77 2.42 -0.22 -11.17
C SER A 77 1.70 1.07 -10.77
N LEU A 78 1.16 1.13 -9.55
CA LEU A 78 0.51 2.33 -9.03
C LEU A 78 1.55 3.43 -8.77
N ALA A 79 2.68 3.12 -8.13
CA ALA A 79 3.75 4.08 -7.87
C ALA A 79 4.33 4.67 -9.18
N ASN A 80 4.55 3.83 -10.20
CA ASN A 80 4.91 4.30 -11.55
C ASN A 80 3.85 5.27 -12.09
N LYS A 81 2.57 4.88 -12.12
CA LYS A 81 1.51 5.73 -12.65
C LYS A 81 1.39 7.07 -11.90
N LEU A 82 1.48 7.06 -10.57
CA LEU A 82 1.47 8.28 -9.75
C LEU A 82 2.64 9.19 -10.13
N SER A 83 3.87 8.66 -10.18
CA SER A 83 5.06 9.45 -10.56
C SER A 83 4.93 10.06 -11.96
N GLN A 84 4.28 9.37 -12.90
CA GLN A 84 4.04 9.85 -14.26
C GLN A 84 2.96 10.92 -14.32
N VAL A 85 1.78 10.65 -13.77
CA VAL A 85 0.60 11.53 -13.84
C VAL A 85 0.88 12.87 -13.16
N PHE A 86 1.57 12.84 -12.02
CA PHE A 86 1.88 14.03 -11.24
C PHE A 86 3.23 14.65 -11.60
N SER A 87 3.99 14.05 -12.54
CA SER A 87 5.36 14.46 -12.88
C SER A 87 6.22 14.66 -11.63
N ALA A 88 6.12 13.71 -10.70
CA ALA A 88 6.64 13.79 -9.34
C ALA A 88 7.46 12.55 -8.99
N THR A 89 8.26 12.66 -7.93
CA THR A 89 8.92 11.48 -7.32
C THR A 89 7.88 10.71 -6.50
N ALA A 90 7.79 9.40 -6.69
CA ALA A 90 7.06 8.51 -5.79
C ALA A 90 8.04 7.54 -5.11
N ILE A 91 7.94 7.39 -3.80
CA ILE A 91 8.73 6.44 -3.02
C ILE A 91 7.76 5.41 -2.46
N GLN A 92 7.91 4.14 -2.83
CA GLN A 92 7.17 3.04 -2.24
C GLN A 92 8.05 2.37 -1.19
N ALA A 93 7.53 2.22 0.01
CA ALA A 93 8.19 1.58 1.14
C ALA A 93 7.25 0.51 1.71
N MET A 94 7.77 -0.70 1.84
CA MET A 94 7.04 -1.85 2.38
C MET A 94 7.98 -2.61 3.32
N GLY A 95 7.47 -2.95 4.51
CA GLY A 95 8.22 -3.71 5.51
C GLY A 95 7.31 -4.68 6.25
N GLN A 96 7.79 -5.91 6.44
CA GLN A 96 7.22 -6.93 7.30
C GLN A 96 8.32 -7.55 8.16
N SER A 97 8.43 -7.15 9.43
CA SER A 97 9.48 -7.65 10.30
C SER A 97 9.29 -9.10 10.77
N THR A 98 8.13 -9.72 10.50
CA THR A 98 7.87 -11.12 10.89
C THR A 98 8.51 -12.12 9.96
N VAL A 99 8.77 -11.71 8.71
CA VAL A 99 9.39 -12.51 7.64
C VAL A 99 10.62 -11.80 7.07
N ASP A 100 11.13 -10.79 7.79
CA ASP A 100 12.26 -9.94 7.41
C ASP A 100 12.26 -9.45 5.96
N THR A 101 11.06 -9.13 5.45
CA THR A 101 10.87 -8.67 4.07
C THR A 101 10.76 -7.16 4.02
N TYR A 102 11.67 -6.53 3.29
CA TYR A 102 11.77 -5.09 3.10
C TYR A 102 11.92 -4.74 1.62
N TYR A 103 11.05 -3.84 1.16
CA TYR A 103 11.04 -3.36 -0.21
C TYR A 103 10.99 -1.84 -0.23
N LEU A 104 11.90 -1.24 -0.98
CA LEU A 104 11.94 0.19 -1.23
C LEU A 104 12.12 0.43 -2.73
N SER A 105 11.33 1.31 -3.31
CA SER A 105 11.55 1.76 -4.68
C SER A 105 11.27 3.23 -4.86
N VAL A 106 12.08 3.88 -5.69
CA VAL A 106 11.91 5.27 -6.09
C VAL A 106 11.52 5.30 -7.56
N HIS A 107 10.47 6.06 -7.86
CA HIS A 107 9.86 6.15 -9.17
C HIS A 107 9.86 7.60 -9.65
N GLN A 108 10.24 7.80 -10.90
CA GLN A 108 10.19 9.11 -11.56
C GLN A 108 9.70 8.92 -13.00
N ASN A 109 8.76 9.76 -13.42
CA ASN A 109 8.21 9.76 -14.79
C ASN A 109 7.74 8.37 -15.27
N GLY A 110 7.12 7.58 -14.38
CA GLY A 110 6.59 6.26 -14.72
C GLY A 110 7.58 5.11 -14.70
N LYS A 111 8.80 5.32 -14.19
CA LYS A 111 9.85 4.31 -14.16
C LYS A 111 10.51 4.24 -12.80
N ILE A 112 10.95 3.03 -12.42
CA ILE A 112 11.83 2.82 -11.28
C ILE A 112 13.20 3.42 -11.61
N VAL A 113 13.72 4.25 -10.71
CA VAL A 113 15.08 4.84 -10.79
C VAL A 113 16.02 4.29 -9.73
N ARG A 114 15.46 3.72 -8.65
CA ARG A 114 16.18 2.99 -7.60
C ARG A 114 15.25 1.93 -7.01
N LYS A 115 15.76 0.74 -6.73
CA LYS A 115 15.03 -0.33 -6.03
C LYS A 115 15.97 -1.05 -5.05
N PHE A 116 15.41 -1.43 -3.92
CA PHE A 116 15.96 -2.37 -2.95
C PHE A 116 14.91 -3.40 -2.59
N TYR A 117 15.33 -4.65 -2.51
CA TYR A 117 14.48 -5.73 -2.03
C TYR A 117 15.31 -6.73 -1.24
N SER A 118 14.89 -7.03 -0.02
CA SER A 118 15.45 -8.07 0.85
C SER A 118 14.30 -8.82 1.49
N GLY A 119 14.43 -10.13 1.69
CA GLY A 119 13.39 -10.96 2.32
C GLY A 119 13.63 -12.44 2.10
N GLU A 120 12.77 -13.27 2.68
CA GLU A 120 12.88 -14.74 2.58
C GLU A 120 12.79 -15.27 1.15
N ASP A 121 12.14 -14.53 0.24
CA ASP A 121 11.96 -14.92 -1.16
C ASP A 121 13.17 -14.63 -2.06
N VAL A 122 14.24 -14.03 -1.52
CA VAL A 122 15.46 -13.71 -2.28
C VAL A 122 16.71 -14.26 -1.59
N GLU A 123 17.61 -14.87 -2.38
CA GLU A 123 18.87 -15.42 -1.84
C GLU A 123 19.84 -14.33 -1.39
N LYS A 124 19.81 -13.16 -2.03
CA LYS A 124 20.62 -11.97 -1.72
C LYS A 124 19.80 -10.70 -1.96
N PRO A 125 20.10 -9.58 -1.26
CA PRO A 125 19.40 -8.32 -1.50
C PRO A 125 19.47 -7.89 -2.97
N GLU A 126 18.33 -7.67 -3.60
CA GLU A 126 18.26 -7.16 -4.96
C GLU A 126 18.41 -5.64 -4.98
N GLN A 127 19.18 -5.14 -5.94
CA GLN A 127 19.36 -3.71 -6.15
C GLN A 127 19.25 -3.35 -7.63
N GLU A 128 18.54 -2.27 -7.93
CA GLU A 128 18.45 -1.71 -9.27
C GLU A 128 18.63 -0.19 -9.23
N GLY A 129 19.11 0.37 -10.33
CA GLY A 129 19.25 1.82 -10.52
C GLY A 129 20.54 2.41 -9.97
N LYS A 130 20.73 3.70 -10.24
CA LYS A 130 21.93 4.43 -9.79
C LYS A 130 21.73 4.89 -8.33
N PRO A 131 22.68 4.64 -7.42
CA PRO A 131 22.61 5.18 -6.06
C PRO A 131 22.47 6.71 -6.04
N PHE A 132 21.65 7.21 -5.12
CA PHE A 132 21.61 8.63 -4.74
C PHE A 132 22.93 9.05 -4.07
N SER A 133 23.24 10.34 -4.09
CA SER A 133 24.50 10.87 -3.54
C SER A 133 24.67 10.68 -2.03
N PHE A 134 23.59 10.46 -1.31
CA PHE A 134 23.59 10.23 0.14
C PHE A 134 23.67 8.73 0.51
N GLU A 135 23.47 7.83 -0.45
CA GLU A 135 23.57 6.39 -0.20
C GLU A 135 25.03 6.04 0.08
N GLN A 136 25.25 5.28 1.15
CA GLN A 136 26.52 4.61 1.36
C GLN A 136 26.58 3.39 0.44
N PRO A 137 27.78 3.02 -0.04
CA PRO A 137 27.97 1.73 -0.70
C PRO A 137 27.48 0.62 0.23
N PHE A 138 26.75 -0.34 -0.34
CA PHE A 138 26.34 -1.52 0.40
C PHE A 138 27.58 -2.32 0.80
N PRO A 139 27.63 -2.85 2.04
CA PRO A 139 28.70 -3.74 2.43
C PRO A 139 28.74 -4.95 1.49
N ASP A 140 29.91 -5.27 0.94
CA ASP A 140 30.14 -6.51 0.18
C ASP A 140 30.33 -7.67 1.17
N SER A 141 29.29 -7.92 1.97
CA SER A 141 29.26 -8.93 3.01
C SER A 141 28.04 -9.82 2.76
N GLU A 142 28.27 -11.13 2.76
CA GLU A 142 27.17 -12.12 2.67
C GLU A 142 26.24 -12.07 3.89
N ASP A 143 26.67 -11.42 4.98
CA ASP A 143 25.90 -11.28 6.22
C ASP A 143 25.09 -9.97 6.27
N TYR A 144 25.22 -9.09 5.27
CA TYR A 144 24.48 -7.83 5.28
C TYR A 144 23.02 -8.05 4.85
N GLN A 145 22.11 -7.65 5.73
CA GLN A 145 20.67 -7.66 5.48
C GLN A 145 20.16 -6.23 5.49
N TYR A 146 19.52 -5.83 4.40
CA TYR A 146 18.83 -4.54 4.33
C TYR A 146 17.56 -4.61 5.16
N ASP A 147 17.45 -3.74 6.17
CA ASP A 147 16.38 -3.80 7.17
C ASP A 147 15.53 -2.53 7.24
N TYR A 148 14.68 -2.45 8.28
CA TYR A 148 13.87 -1.27 8.56
C TYR A 148 14.70 0.00 8.80
N GLU A 149 15.81 -0.09 9.54
CA GLU A 149 16.61 1.08 9.91
C GLU A 149 17.33 1.66 8.69
N ASP A 150 17.80 0.80 7.78
CA ASP A 150 18.35 1.22 6.50
C ASP A 150 17.31 1.96 5.65
N MET A 151 16.09 1.42 5.56
CA MET A 151 15.01 2.03 4.79
C MET A 151 14.50 3.32 5.42
N GLN A 152 14.38 3.38 6.75
CA GLN A 152 14.04 4.58 7.48
C GLN A 152 15.11 5.66 7.27
N SER A 153 16.38 5.29 7.31
CA SER A 153 17.51 6.19 7.06
C SER A 153 17.48 6.73 5.63
N PHE A 154 17.16 5.88 4.65
CA PHE A 154 16.96 6.30 3.26
C PHE A 154 15.83 7.33 3.14
N CYS A 155 14.64 7.04 3.67
CA CYS A 155 13.47 7.92 3.60
C CYS A 155 13.69 9.27 4.31
N LYS A 156 14.44 9.29 5.41
CA LYS A 156 14.81 10.53 6.12
C LYS A 156 15.59 11.51 5.25
N ASN A 157 16.38 11.04 4.29
CA ASN A 157 17.07 11.93 3.33
C ASN A 157 16.08 12.69 2.41
N PHE A 158 14.84 12.22 2.30
CA PHE A 158 13.74 12.91 1.60
C PHE A 158 12.82 13.70 2.55
N GLY A 159 13.13 13.73 3.85
CA GLY A 159 12.28 14.33 4.88
C GLY A 159 11.01 13.53 5.16
N ILE A 160 11.06 12.21 4.97
CA ILE A 160 9.96 11.28 5.23
C ILE A 160 10.34 10.42 6.43
N ASP A 161 9.46 10.38 7.43
CA ASP A 161 9.48 9.36 8.47
C ASP A 161 8.45 8.27 8.15
N LEU A 162 8.90 7.00 8.11
CA LEU A 162 8.00 5.86 7.87
C LEU A 162 7.19 5.60 9.13
N LEU A 163 5.89 5.38 8.97
CA LEU A 163 5.03 5.07 10.10
C LEU A 163 5.03 3.57 10.37
N THR A 164 5.36 3.17 11.59
CA THR A 164 5.29 1.76 11.99
C THR A 164 3.93 1.40 12.57
N ASP A 165 3.20 2.40 13.07
CA ASP A 165 1.82 2.29 13.54
C ASP A 165 0.91 3.30 12.80
N ALA A 166 -0.29 2.87 12.38
CA ALA A 166 -1.29 3.76 11.78
C ALA A 166 -1.87 4.78 12.77
N PHE A 167 -1.83 4.46 14.06
CA PHE A 167 -2.26 5.33 15.15
C PHE A 167 -1.13 6.23 15.67
N GLU A 168 0.11 5.99 15.23
CA GLU A 168 1.23 6.86 15.54
C GLU A 168 0.82 8.29 15.14
N HIS A 169 0.90 9.22 16.09
CA HIS A 169 0.60 10.65 15.93
C HIS A 169 -0.87 11.08 15.75
N GLN A 170 -1.88 10.22 15.99
CA GLN A 170 -3.30 10.60 15.79
C GLN A 170 -3.59 11.14 14.38
N ASN A 171 -2.91 10.57 13.39
CA ASN A 171 -2.97 11.06 12.02
C ASN A 171 -4.41 11.06 11.49
N ILE A 172 -4.78 12.18 10.88
CA ILE A 172 -6.10 12.40 10.28
C ILE A 172 -6.01 12.02 8.81
N TRP A 173 -6.77 10.99 8.42
CA TRP A 173 -6.72 10.43 7.08
C TRP A 173 -8.01 10.71 6.30
N THR A 174 -7.88 10.76 4.98
CA THR A 174 -9.01 10.52 4.07
C THR A 174 -8.96 9.07 3.63
N LEU A 175 -10.00 8.31 3.95
CA LEU A 175 -10.18 6.93 3.49
C LEU A 175 -10.90 6.91 2.14
N ILE A 176 -10.41 6.08 1.23
CA ILE A 176 -11.01 5.82 -0.08
C ILE A 176 -11.20 4.31 -0.20
N ASN A 177 -12.44 3.83 -0.13
CA ASN A 177 -12.73 2.40 -0.02
C ASN A 177 -13.80 1.94 -1.02
N ILE A 178 -13.65 0.73 -1.54
CA ILE A 178 -14.76 0.04 -2.22
C ILE A 178 -15.77 -0.41 -1.17
N LYS A 179 -17.07 -0.23 -1.44
CA LYS A 179 -18.10 -0.80 -0.57
C LYS A 179 -18.06 -2.31 -0.71
N GLU A 180 -17.67 -3.01 0.34
CA GLU A 180 -17.87 -4.46 0.34
C GLU A 180 -19.38 -4.73 0.23
N LYS A 181 -19.77 -5.31 -0.90
CA LYS A 181 -21.11 -5.89 -1.00
C LYS A 181 -21.19 -6.97 0.07
N PRO A 182 -22.23 -7.00 0.92
CA PRO A 182 -22.42 -8.11 1.83
C PRO A 182 -22.39 -9.38 0.98
N ILE A 183 -21.49 -10.31 1.33
CA ILE A 183 -21.47 -11.64 0.72
C ILE A 183 -22.90 -12.14 0.88
N PRO A 184 -23.66 -12.37 -0.21
CA PRO A 184 -24.99 -12.92 -0.05
C PRO A 184 -24.80 -14.23 0.69
N GLU A 185 -25.37 -14.32 1.90
CA GLU A 185 -25.36 -15.55 2.69
C GLU A 185 -25.69 -16.67 1.72
N GLN A 186 -24.73 -17.56 1.49
CA GLN A 186 -25.00 -18.75 0.73
C GLN A 186 -26.04 -19.49 1.54
N ARG A 187 -27.33 -19.30 1.20
CA ARG A 187 -28.42 -20.12 1.73
C ARG A 187 -27.93 -21.54 1.64
N SER A 188 -27.81 -22.18 2.80
CA SER A 188 -27.17 -23.48 2.87
C SER A 188 -27.84 -24.40 1.86
N PHE A 189 -27.07 -25.30 1.26
CA PHE A 189 -27.61 -26.25 0.28
C PHE A 189 -28.86 -26.97 0.81
N SER A 190 -28.94 -27.20 2.13
CA SER A 190 -30.10 -27.74 2.83
C SER A 190 -31.32 -26.80 2.84
N GLU A 191 -31.17 -25.48 2.85
CA GLU A 191 -32.29 -24.54 2.67
C GLU A 191 -32.80 -24.50 1.23
N LYS A 192 -31.91 -24.61 0.23
CA LYS A 192 -32.31 -24.77 -1.17
C LYS A 192 -33.07 -26.08 -1.39
N ILE A 193 -32.61 -27.18 -0.81
CA ILE A 193 -33.29 -28.49 -0.87
C ILE A 193 -34.66 -28.42 -0.18
N LYS A 194 -34.76 -27.85 1.03
CA LYS A 194 -36.05 -27.69 1.71
C LYS A 194 -37.06 -26.86 0.90
N SER A 195 -36.59 -25.84 0.19
CA SER A 195 -37.46 -25.04 -0.69
C SER A 195 -37.92 -25.79 -1.95
N PHE A 196 -37.13 -26.76 -2.43
CA PHE A 196 -37.47 -27.61 -3.59
C PHE A 196 -38.40 -28.77 -3.23
N PHE A 197 -38.22 -29.40 -2.06
CA PHE A 197 -39.01 -30.55 -1.64
C PHE A 197 -40.20 -30.20 -0.73
N GLY A 198 -40.22 -29.02 -0.12
CA GLY A 198 -41.32 -28.55 0.74
C GLY A 198 -42.60 -28.14 0.01
N ARG A 199 -42.66 -28.25 -1.32
CA ARG A 199 -43.87 -27.99 -2.13
C ARG A 199 -44.64 -29.25 -2.55
N ALA A 200 -44.18 -30.45 -2.18
CA ALA A 200 -44.79 -31.69 -2.62
C ALA A 200 -45.98 -32.18 -1.75
N ASP A 201 -46.12 -31.73 -0.51
CA ASP A 201 -47.14 -32.28 0.42
C ASP A 201 -48.25 -31.27 0.77
N ARG A 202 -48.91 -30.73 -0.25
CA ARG A 202 -50.25 -30.14 -0.10
C ARG A 202 -51.15 -30.57 -1.26
N GLN A 203 -51.59 -31.82 -1.20
CA GLN A 203 -52.88 -32.24 -1.74
C GLN A 203 -53.59 -33.06 -0.68
#